data_AF-A0A3N9TL87-F1
#
_entry.id   AF-A0A3N9TL87-F1
#
_cell.length_a   1.000
_cell.length_b   1.000
_cell.length_c   1.000
_cell.angle_alpha   90.00
_cell.angle_beta   90.00
_cell.angle_gamma   90.00
#
_symmetry.space_group_name_H-M   'P 1'
#
loop_
_entity.id
_entity.type
_entity.pdbx_description
1 polymer ?
#
loop_
_entity_poly.entity_id
_entity_poly.type
_entity_poly.pdbx_seq_one_letter_code
_entity_poly.pdbx_strand_id
1 'polypeptide(L)'
;MRKLRTAIFTGLLGITSLSSNAFAGQNSGLWDFYFNTLKDAKYIDLTHAFEPTQPVWPGFGNAKFKPAVAGQTIDGYVKKGEEYTYKKHGFIATSYDLTTDQYGTQLDPPAHWNDMGATISDIPATFTLRPLVLIDIHDKVKKDSGYTMQVEDIKAWESKYGEIPAGSVVMVRSDWYKRWKDIKAFNHTPFPGVGLDALKFLHLKRHILFHGHEPLDTDNTPNLEGEDWLMHHNFAQAEGVANLDKVPESGALIAIGFAKPKGGTGGYARYIAIAPKDWKYGASVTEISGAPLPIQPYPLQRDKNGVLRPIKPE
;
A
#
# COMPACT_ATOMS: atom_id res chain seq x y z
N MET A 1 70.98 36.75 32.81
CA MET A 1 70.32 37.27 34.04
C MET A 1 68.84 37.40 33.70
N ARG A 2 67.85 36.73 34.29
CA ARG A 2 67.59 36.32 35.67
C ARG A 2 66.75 35.01 35.66
N LYS A 3 66.87 34.28 36.76
CA LYS A 3 66.46 32.89 37.04
C LYS A 3 64.95 32.58 36.98
N LEU A 4 64.65 31.39 36.43
CA LEU A 4 63.88 30.27 37.00
C LEU A 4 62.83 30.57 38.09
N ARG A 5 61.57 30.19 37.85
CA ARG A 5 60.69 29.55 38.86
C ARG A 5 59.78 28.52 38.21
N THR A 6 59.99 27.27 38.60
CA THR A 6 59.11 26.12 38.42
C THR A 6 57.91 26.26 39.36
N ALA A 7 56.71 25.96 38.89
CA ALA A 7 55.58 25.59 39.74
C ALA A 7 54.79 24.49 39.02
N ILE A 8 54.80 23.31 39.62
CA ILE A 8 53.95 22.17 39.27
C ILE A 8 52.63 22.36 40.00
N PHE A 9 51.50 22.24 39.30
CA PHE A 9 50.21 21.94 39.92
C PHE A 9 49.51 20.84 39.12
N THR A 10 49.17 19.77 39.85
CA THR A 10 48.49 18.54 39.47
C THR A 10 46.96 18.69 39.50
N GLY A 11 46.27 17.96 38.62
CA GLY A 11 44.82 17.67 38.67
C GLY A 11 43.98 18.65 37.87
N LEU A 12 43.05 18.26 36.99
CA LEU A 12 42.01 17.24 37.15
C LEU A 12 41.47 16.82 35.76
N LEU A 13 41.06 15.55 35.62
CA LEU A 13 40.26 15.06 34.49
C LEU A 13 38.96 15.87 34.36
N GLY A 14 38.75 16.50 33.20
CA GLY A 14 37.44 16.92 32.74
C GLY A 14 36.99 16.00 31.61
N ILE A 15 36.41 14.85 31.95
CA ILE A 15 35.61 14.08 31.01
C ILE A 15 34.39 14.94 30.72
N THR A 16 34.34 15.57 29.55
CA THR A 16 33.11 16.14 29.04
C THR A 16 32.18 14.98 28.70
N SER A 17 31.40 14.56 29.69
CA SER A 17 30.21 13.75 29.48
C SER A 17 29.33 14.53 28.50
N LEU A 18 29.27 14.07 27.25
CA LEU A 18 28.23 14.46 26.33
C LEU A 18 26.91 14.13 27.03
N SER A 19 26.24 15.19 27.47
CA SER A 19 24.91 15.20 28.01
C SER A 19 24.02 14.33 27.15
N SER A 20 23.61 13.19 27.71
CA SER A 20 22.46 12.44 27.21
C SER A 20 21.29 13.40 27.19
N ASN A 21 20.88 13.82 25.99
CA ASN A 21 19.54 14.36 25.78
C ASN A 21 18.56 13.20 25.93
N ALA A 22 18.38 12.76 27.17
CA ALA A 22 17.25 11.95 27.57
C ALA A 22 16.04 12.87 27.45
N PHE A 23 15.27 12.71 26.37
CA PHE A 23 13.89 13.15 26.30
C PHE A 23 13.07 12.35 27.33
N ALA A 24 13.30 12.61 28.61
CA ALA A 24 12.56 12.04 29.71
C ALA A 24 11.32 12.92 29.93
N GLY A 25 10.20 12.56 29.32
CA GLY A 25 8.96 13.29 29.56
C GLY A 25 7.83 13.07 28.58
N GLN A 26 7.43 11.81 28.34
CA GLN A 26 6.08 11.36 27.98
C GLN A 26 6.16 9.86 27.73
N ASN A 27 5.09 9.11 28.04
CA ASN A 27 5.04 7.65 27.97
C ASN A 27 5.56 7.16 26.60
N SER A 28 6.82 6.70 26.57
CA SER A 28 7.61 6.54 25.34
C SER A 28 7.26 5.27 24.56
N GLY A 29 6.28 4.49 25.01
CA GLY A 29 6.03 3.12 24.53
C GLY A 29 5.87 2.99 23.01
N LEU A 30 5.19 3.93 22.34
CA LEU A 30 5.05 3.88 20.87
C LEU A 30 6.35 4.27 20.14
N TRP A 31 7.11 5.21 20.69
CA TRP A 31 8.39 5.61 20.12
C TRP A 31 9.43 4.52 20.35
N ASP A 32 9.45 3.92 21.54
CA ASP A 32 10.29 2.77 21.86
C ASP A 32 9.94 1.57 21.00
N PHE A 33 8.64 1.26 20.82
CA PHE A 33 8.21 0.23 19.88
C PHE A 33 8.67 0.53 18.46
N TYR A 34 8.57 1.78 18.01
CA TYR A 34 9.07 2.16 16.71
C TYR A 34 10.59 1.96 16.60
N PHE A 35 11.38 2.54 17.50
CA PHE A 35 12.83 2.51 17.43
C PHE A 35 13.42 1.12 17.67
N ASN A 36 12.78 0.29 18.47
CA ASN A 36 13.26 -1.06 18.81
C ASN A 36 12.63 -2.17 17.96
N THR A 37 11.58 -1.88 17.17
CA THR A 37 10.89 -2.90 16.36
C THR A 37 10.62 -2.43 14.94
N LEU A 38 9.79 -1.40 14.75
CA LEU A 38 9.34 -1.02 13.40
C LEU A 38 10.46 -0.45 12.52
N LYS A 39 11.42 0.26 13.10
CA LYS A 39 12.54 0.87 12.36
C LYS A 39 13.36 -0.15 11.57
N ASP A 40 13.60 -1.32 12.16
CA ASP A 40 14.39 -2.40 11.57
C ASP A 40 13.51 -3.48 10.92
N ALA A 41 12.19 -3.36 11.00
CA ALA A 41 11.25 -4.22 10.30
C ALA A 41 11.36 -4.06 8.77
N LYS A 42 10.86 -5.06 8.04
CA LYS A 42 10.89 -5.10 6.58
C LYS A 42 9.57 -4.61 6.00
N TYR A 43 9.64 -3.51 5.24
CA TYR A 43 8.48 -2.94 4.56
C TYR A 43 8.39 -3.48 3.13
N ILE A 44 7.24 -4.03 2.78
CA ILE A 44 6.95 -4.64 1.48
C ILE A 44 5.77 -3.91 0.86
N ASP A 45 5.98 -3.33 -0.33
CA ASP A 45 4.93 -2.66 -1.08
C ASP A 45 4.00 -3.67 -1.75
N LEU A 46 2.72 -3.65 -1.37
CA LEU A 46 1.68 -4.54 -1.89
C LEU A 46 0.77 -3.83 -2.91
N THR A 47 1.27 -2.75 -3.51
CA THR A 47 0.46 -1.86 -4.36
C THR A 47 1.07 -1.75 -5.75
N HIS A 48 0.26 -1.92 -6.78
CA HIS A 48 0.65 -1.53 -8.13
C HIS A 48 0.63 0.00 -8.24
N ALA A 49 1.71 0.59 -8.76
CA ALA A 49 1.64 1.99 -9.18
C ALA A 49 0.56 2.10 -10.26
N PHE A 50 -0.43 2.98 -10.06
CA PHE A 50 -1.46 3.14 -11.08
C PHE A 50 -0.85 3.78 -12.33
N GLU A 51 -1.14 3.19 -13.48
CA GLU A 51 -0.60 3.58 -14.79
C GLU A 51 -1.73 4.07 -15.71
N PRO A 52 -1.45 4.87 -16.76
CA PRO A 52 -2.47 5.30 -17.73
C PRO A 52 -2.99 4.14 -18.59
N THR A 53 -2.38 2.97 -18.53
CA THR A 53 -2.84 1.75 -19.20
C THR A 53 -2.48 0.56 -18.32
N GLN A 54 -3.48 -0.08 -17.75
CA GLN A 54 -3.34 -1.18 -16.80
C GLN A 54 -4.59 -2.07 -16.82
N PRO A 55 -4.58 -3.22 -16.13
CA PRO A 55 -5.81 -3.95 -15.85
C PRO A 55 -6.82 -3.06 -15.12
N VAL A 56 -8.05 -3.12 -15.60
CA VAL A 56 -9.24 -2.47 -15.04
C VAL A 56 -10.45 -3.31 -15.47
N TRP A 57 -11.53 -3.28 -14.69
CA TRP A 57 -12.78 -3.95 -15.05
C TRP A 57 -13.23 -3.55 -16.47
N PRO A 58 -13.64 -4.50 -17.34
CA PRO A 58 -13.88 -4.23 -18.77
C PRO A 58 -14.93 -3.15 -19.09
N GLY A 59 -15.84 -2.85 -18.16
CA GLY A 59 -16.82 -1.77 -18.35
C GLY A 59 -16.27 -0.37 -18.09
N PHE A 60 -15.09 -0.23 -17.48
CA PHE A 60 -14.45 1.07 -17.24
C PHE A 60 -13.37 1.41 -18.28
N GLY A 61 -13.14 2.71 -18.46
CA GLY A 61 -12.03 3.21 -19.27
C GLY A 61 -10.71 3.26 -18.50
N ASN A 62 -9.59 3.35 -19.22
CA ASN A 62 -8.29 3.66 -18.61
C ASN A 62 -8.12 5.17 -18.34
N ALA A 63 -7.32 5.51 -17.34
CA ALA A 63 -7.00 6.87 -16.97
C ALA A 63 -6.12 7.58 -18.02
N LYS A 64 -6.08 8.91 -18.00
CA LYS A 64 -5.14 9.70 -18.82
C LYS A 64 -4.27 10.59 -17.94
N PHE A 65 -2.96 10.52 -18.14
CA PHE A 65 -2.00 11.36 -17.40
C PHE A 65 -1.57 12.50 -18.30
N LYS A 66 -1.62 13.74 -17.79
CA LYS A 66 -1.36 14.96 -18.56
C LYS A 66 -0.53 15.95 -17.76
N PRO A 67 0.15 16.92 -18.39
CA PRO A 67 0.62 18.09 -17.67
C PRO A 67 -0.56 18.85 -17.04
N ALA A 68 -0.38 19.34 -15.82
CA ALA A 68 -1.30 20.31 -15.26
C ALA A 68 -1.16 21.64 -16.02
N VAL A 69 -2.31 22.27 -16.28
CA VAL A 69 -2.38 23.59 -16.92
C VAL A 69 -2.93 24.62 -15.93
N ALA A 70 -2.57 25.89 -16.12
CA ALA A 70 -3.06 26.96 -15.27
C ALA A 70 -4.58 27.16 -15.43
N GLY A 71 -5.33 27.06 -14.34
CA GLY A 71 -6.78 27.32 -14.33
C GLY A 71 -7.14 28.79 -14.53
N GLN A 72 -6.18 29.70 -14.29
CA GLN A 72 -6.32 31.15 -14.45
C GLN A 72 -4.98 31.77 -14.85
N THR A 73 -5.02 32.97 -15.42
CA THR A 73 -3.80 33.76 -15.67
C THR A 73 -3.29 34.36 -14.36
N ILE A 74 -1.97 34.30 -14.17
CA ILE A 74 -1.24 35.00 -13.12
C ILE A 74 -0.24 35.91 -13.82
N ASP A 75 -0.43 37.22 -13.68
CA ASP A 75 0.35 38.23 -14.39
C ASP A 75 1.85 38.09 -14.11
N GLY A 76 2.65 38.16 -15.18
CA GLY A 76 4.09 37.96 -15.13
C GLY A 76 4.55 36.51 -14.91
N TYR A 77 3.62 35.54 -14.76
CA TYR A 77 3.97 34.15 -14.45
C TYR A 77 3.45 33.14 -15.47
N VAL A 78 2.13 32.96 -15.57
CA VAL A 78 1.50 31.91 -16.41
C VAL A 78 0.17 32.37 -16.97
N LYS A 79 -0.18 31.97 -18.19
CA LYS A 79 -1.50 32.26 -18.80
C LYS A 79 -2.47 31.10 -18.58
N LYS A 80 -3.77 31.38 -18.44
CA LYS A 80 -4.81 30.33 -18.38
C LYS A 80 -4.64 29.34 -19.55
N GLY A 81 -4.65 28.05 -19.23
CA GLY A 81 -4.46 26.95 -20.19
C GLY A 81 -3.01 26.60 -20.51
N GLU A 82 -2.04 27.38 -20.02
CA GLU A 82 -0.62 27.08 -20.21
C GLU A 82 -0.13 25.98 -19.26
N GLU A 83 0.73 25.08 -19.77
CA GLU A 83 1.35 24.01 -19.01
C GLU A 83 2.46 24.50 -18.07
N TYR A 84 2.52 23.93 -16.86
CA TYR A 84 3.65 24.16 -15.95
C TYR A 84 4.88 23.35 -16.39
N THR A 85 6.04 24.02 -16.46
CA THR A 85 7.32 23.47 -16.92
C THR A 85 8.45 23.93 -16.03
N TYR A 86 9.47 23.08 -15.81
CA TYR A 86 10.63 23.46 -15.01
C TYR A 86 11.32 24.73 -15.52
N LYS A 87 11.52 24.85 -16.84
CA LYS A 87 12.27 25.96 -17.45
C LYS A 87 11.60 27.33 -17.23
N LYS A 88 10.27 27.40 -17.36
CA LYS A 88 9.55 28.68 -17.25
C LYS A 88 9.07 28.96 -15.83
N HIS A 89 8.65 27.93 -15.11
CA HIS A 89 7.91 28.07 -13.86
C HIS A 89 8.66 27.58 -12.62
N GLY A 90 9.77 26.85 -12.80
CA GLY A 90 10.54 26.25 -11.71
C GLY A 90 9.94 24.94 -11.16
N PHE A 91 8.77 24.52 -11.64
CA PHE A 91 8.10 23.30 -11.21
C PHE A 91 7.22 22.70 -12.33
N ILE A 92 6.76 21.47 -12.11
CA ILE A 92 5.73 20.81 -12.91
C ILE A 92 4.68 20.20 -11.99
N ALA A 93 3.47 19.99 -12.51
CA ALA A 93 2.45 19.17 -11.88
C ALA A 93 1.78 18.27 -12.93
N THR A 94 1.18 17.17 -12.48
CA THR A 94 0.46 16.19 -13.32
C THR A 94 -1.04 16.31 -13.06
N SER A 95 -1.82 16.33 -14.13
CA SER A 95 -3.26 16.15 -14.12
C SER A 95 -3.60 14.69 -14.40
N TYR A 96 -4.57 14.16 -13.67
CA TYR A 96 -5.06 12.80 -13.83
C TYR A 96 -6.53 12.86 -14.20
N ASP A 97 -6.88 12.39 -15.41
CA ASP A 97 -8.27 12.13 -15.77
C ASP A 97 -8.57 10.69 -15.37
N LEU A 98 -9.18 10.52 -14.20
CA LEU A 98 -9.57 9.23 -13.65
C LEU A 98 -11.01 8.93 -14.08
N THR A 99 -11.24 7.72 -14.59
CA THR A 99 -12.53 7.27 -15.16
C THR A 99 -13.41 6.58 -14.13
N THR A 100 -12.80 6.05 -13.07
CA THR A 100 -13.45 5.30 -11.99
C THR A 100 -12.56 5.38 -10.75
N ASP A 101 -13.16 5.29 -9.57
CA ASP A 101 -12.46 5.08 -8.29
C ASP A 101 -12.03 3.62 -8.09
N GLN A 102 -12.52 2.71 -8.94
CA GLN A 102 -12.08 1.32 -9.07
C GLN A 102 -10.95 1.15 -10.10
N TYR A 103 -9.75 1.62 -9.76
CA TYR A 103 -8.60 1.60 -10.67
C TYR A 103 -7.26 1.32 -9.97
N GLY A 104 -6.63 0.20 -10.34
CA GLY A 104 -5.37 -0.25 -9.74
C GLY A 104 -5.60 -1.08 -8.48
N THR A 105 -4.67 -1.04 -7.54
CA THR A 105 -4.87 -1.61 -6.21
C THR A 105 -5.85 -0.72 -5.42
N GLN A 106 -6.94 -1.30 -4.92
CA GLN A 106 -8.07 -0.53 -4.38
C GLN A 106 -8.63 -1.07 -3.06
N LEU A 107 -9.52 -0.28 -2.46
CA LEU A 107 -10.32 -0.59 -1.27
C LEU A 107 -11.78 -0.28 -1.59
N ASP A 108 -12.64 -1.28 -1.48
CA ASP A 108 -14.06 -1.11 -1.74
C ASP A 108 -14.80 -0.94 -0.41
N PRO A 109 -15.42 0.23 -0.19
CA PRO A 109 -16.32 0.44 0.93
C PRO A 109 -17.71 -0.13 0.61
N PRO A 110 -18.57 -0.36 1.63
CA PRO A 110 -19.92 -0.89 1.41
C PRO A 110 -20.78 -0.10 0.40
N ALA A 111 -20.61 1.22 0.31
CA ALA A 111 -21.32 2.07 -0.64
C ALA A 111 -21.11 1.68 -2.11
N HIS A 112 -20.13 0.82 -2.41
CA HIS A 112 -19.92 0.30 -3.75
C HIS A 112 -21.16 -0.42 -4.30
N TRP A 113 -21.85 -1.20 -3.46
CA TRP A 113 -23.05 -1.98 -3.84
C TRP A 113 -24.25 -1.77 -2.90
N ASN A 114 -24.08 -1.07 -1.78
CA ASN A 114 -25.15 -0.80 -0.81
C ASN A 114 -25.45 0.71 -0.78
N ASP A 115 -26.65 1.12 -1.20
CA ASP A 115 -27.05 2.54 -1.29
C ASP A 115 -27.14 3.25 0.08
N MET A 116 -27.13 2.48 1.16
CA MET A 116 -27.06 2.96 2.55
C MET A 116 -25.70 2.68 3.22
N GLY A 117 -24.75 2.13 2.45
CA GLY A 117 -23.43 1.74 2.93
C GLY A 117 -22.52 2.93 3.24
N ALA A 118 -21.50 2.67 4.07
CA ALA A 118 -20.43 3.65 4.31
C ALA A 118 -19.67 3.94 3.01
N THR A 119 -19.37 5.21 2.74
CA THR A 119 -18.51 5.64 1.64
C THR A 119 -17.03 5.52 2.02
N ILE A 120 -16.12 5.62 1.06
CA ILE A 120 -14.67 5.59 1.34
C ILE A 120 -14.26 6.70 2.31
N SER A 121 -14.97 7.85 2.29
CA SER A 121 -14.71 8.96 3.19
C SER A 121 -15.25 8.76 4.62
N ASP A 122 -16.11 7.78 4.83
CA ASP A 122 -16.66 7.42 6.14
C ASP A 122 -15.76 6.42 6.88
N ILE A 123 -14.85 5.73 6.18
CA ILE A 123 -13.94 4.77 6.79
C ILE A 123 -13.09 5.47 7.87
N PRO A 124 -13.07 4.95 9.12
CA PRO A 124 -12.38 5.59 10.22
C PRO A 124 -10.86 5.43 10.10
N ALA A 125 -10.11 6.38 10.68
CA ALA A 125 -8.65 6.32 10.75
C ALA A 125 -8.12 5.08 11.50
N THR A 126 -8.97 4.38 12.24
CA THR A 126 -8.60 3.11 12.86
C THR A 126 -8.30 2.04 11.82
N PHE A 127 -8.67 2.16 10.54
CA PHE A 127 -8.30 1.19 9.49
C PHE A 127 -6.79 1.15 9.19
N THR A 128 -6.01 2.14 9.61
CA THR A 128 -4.64 2.37 9.10
C THR A 128 -3.59 1.32 9.45
N LEU A 129 -3.76 0.51 10.51
CA LEU A 129 -2.77 -0.50 10.91
C LEU A 129 -3.45 -1.73 11.55
N ARG A 130 -3.15 -2.92 11.05
CA ARG A 130 -3.69 -4.20 11.54
C ARG A 130 -2.70 -5.36 11.50
N PRO A 131 -2.91 -6.44 12.27
CA PRO A 131 -2.30 -7.73 11.99
C PRO A 131 -2.62 -8.17 10.56
N LEU A 132 -1.62 -8.71 9.87
CA LEU A 132 -1.75 -9.25 8.53
C LEU A 132 -1.65 -10.78 8.58
N VAL A 133 -2.68 -11.43 8.06
CA VAL A 133 -2.74 -12.86 7.80
C VAL A 133 -2.66 -13.05 6.30
N LEU A 134 -1.83 -14.00 5.86
CA LEU A 134 -1.72 -14.35 4.44
C LEU A 134 -2.05 -15.84 4.28
N ILE A 135 -3.17 -16.11 3.61
CA ILE A 135 -3.60 -17.46 3.24
C ILE A 135 -3.13 -17.74 1.81
N ASP A 136 -2.35 -18.80 1.65
CA ASP A 136 -1.72 -19.11 0.37
C ASP A 136 -2.43 -20.25 -0.37
N ILE A 137 -3.00 -19.93 -1.53
CA ILE A 137 -3.68 -20.87 -2.43
C ILE A 137 -2.97 -21.02 -3.79
N HIS A 138 -1.78 -20.43 -3.99
CA HIS A 138 -1.15 -20.32 -5.32
C HIS A 138 -0.91 -21.68 -6.00
N ASP A 139 -0.53 -22.72 -5.24
CA ASP A 139 -0.32 -24.07 -5.79
C ASP A 139 -1.62 -24.73 -6.26
N LYS A 140 -2.76 -24.34 -5.69
CA LYS A 140 -4.08 -24.79 -6.14
C LYS A 140 -4.50 -24.02 -7.39
N VAL A 141 -4.29 -22.70 -7.40
CA VAL A 141 -4.53 -21.83 -8.56
C VAL A 141 -3.68 -22.24 -9.77
N LYS A 142 -2.46 -22.73 -9.54
CA LYS A 142 -1.60 -23.27 -10.60
C LYS A 142 -2.17 -24.53 -11.26
N LYS A 143 -2.94 -25.33 -10.51
CA LYS A 143 -3.59 -26.56 -11.01
C LYS A 143 -4.95 -26.27 -11.63
N ASP A 144 -5.64 -25.27 -11.11
CA ASP A 144 -6.95 -24.81 -11.56
C ASP A 144 -7.00 -23.28 -11.42
N SER A 145 -6.94 -22.56 -12.55
CA SER A 145 -6.89 -21.10 -12.53
C SER A 145 -8.14 -20.46 -11.90
N GLY A 146 -9.25 -21.18 -11.85
CA GLY A 146 -10.49 -20.76 -11.22
C GLY A 146 -10.64 -21.19 -9.77
N TYR A 147 -9.59 -21.75 -9.15
CA TYR A 147 -9.67 -22.22 -7.76
C TYR A 147 -10.14 -21.10 -6.84
N THR A 148 -11.22 -21.38 -6.12
CA THR A 148 -11.84 -20.46 -5.18
C THR A 148 -11.50 -20.91 -3.76
N MET A 149 -10.97 -20.01 -2.93
CA MET A 149 -10.59 -20.33 -1.55
C MET A 149 -11.77 -20.90 -0.76
N GLN A 150 -11.52 -21.98 -0.03
CA GLN A 150 -12.51 -22.71 0.76
C GLN A 150 -12.28 -22.50 2.27
N VAL A 151 -13.27 -22.88 3.09
CA VAL A 151 -13.13 -22.85 4.56
C VAL A 151 -11.98 -23.76 5.03
N GLU A 152 -11.70 -24.83 4.30
CA GLU A 152 -10.62 -25.77 4.57
C GLU A 152 -9.24 -25.12 4.42
N ASP A 153 -9.08 -24.13 3.54
CA ASP A 153 -7.83 -23.34 3.44
C ASP A 153 -7.58 -22.54 4.72
N ILE A 154 -8.63 -21.91 5.23
CA ILE A 154 -8.60 -21.15 6.47
C ILE A 154 -8.22 -22.07 7.63
N LYS A 155 -8.91 -23.21 7.77
CA LYS A 155 -8.62 -24.18 8.83
C LYS A 155 -7.21 -24.77 8.73
N ALA A 156 -6.72 -25.01 7.52
CA ALA A 156 -5.35 -25.48 7.30
C ALA A 156 -4.33 -24.44 7.76
N TRP A 157 -4.54 -23.17 7.43
CA TRP A 157 -3.72 -22.07 7.93
C TRP A 157 -3.76 -22.00 9.47
N GLU A 158 -4.96 -22.08 10.06
CA GLU A 158 -5.12 -22.01 11.53
C GLU A 158 -4.48 -23.19 12.26
N SER A 159 -4.46 -24.38 11.65
CA SER A 159 -3.77 -25.53 12.23
C SER A 159 -2.25 -25.33 12.35
N LYS A 160 -1.68 -24.44 11.52
CA LYS A 160 -0.25 -24.13 11.47
C LYS A 160 0.12 -22.92 12.32
N TYR A 161 -0.75 -21.90 12.40
CA TYR A 161 -0.42 -20.60 13.00
C TYR A 161 -1.31 -20.18 14.17
N GLY A 162 -2.33 -20.97 14.50
CA GLY A 162 -3.36 -20.61 15.48
C GLY A 162 -4.53 -19.86 14.85
N GLU A 163 -5.54 -19.56 15.67
CA GLU A 163 -6.76 -18.90 15.21
C GLU A 163 -6.47 -17.49 14.65
N ILE A 164 -7.13 -17.14 13.54
CA ILE A 164 -7.02 -15.81 12.92
C ILE A 164 -7.46 -14.74 13.94
N PRO A 165 -6.60 -13.76 14.26
CA PRO A 165 -6.95 -12.73 15.23
C PRO A 165 -8.11 -11.85 14.77
N ALA A 166 -9.04 -11.54 15.67
CA ALA A 166 -10.11 -10.59 15.42
C ALA A 166 -9.56 -9.21 15.03
N GLY A 167 -10.21 -8.57 14.07
CA GLY A 167 -9.82 -7.29 13.50
C GLY A 167 -8.60 -7.35 12.57
N SER A 168 -8.01 -8.52 12.31
CA SER A 168 -6.93 -8.67 11.33
C SER A 168 -7.39 -8.38 9.91
N VAL A 169 -6.43 -8.20 9.01
CA VAL A 169 -6.66 -8.23 7.56
C VAL A 169 -6.16 -9.55 7.02
N VAL A 170 -6.97 -10.18 6.18
CA VAL A 170 -6.62 -11.47 5.54
C VAL A 170 -6.38 -11.24 4.06
N MET A 171 -5.15 -11.44 3.60
CA MET A 171 -4.80 -11.40 2.17
C MET A 171 -4.75 -12.83 1.62
N VAL A 172 -5.33 -13.04 0.44
CA VAL A 172 -5.39 -14.34 -0.24
C VAL A 172 -4.40 -14.35 -1.39
N ARG A 173 -3.30 -15.09 -1.21
CA ARG A 173 -2.25 -15.23 -2.22
C ARG A 173 -2.61 -16.27 -3.25
N SER A 174 -2.60 -15.86 -4.52
CA SER A 174 -2.82 -16.69 -5.70
C SER A 174 -1.72 -16.56 -6.76
N ASP A 175 -0.76 -15.64 -6.58
CA ASP A 175 0.25 -15.24 -7.57
C ASP A 175 -0.36 -14.67 -8.88
N TRP A 176 -1.62 -14.24 -8.86
CA TRP A 176 -2.30 -13.59 -9.98
C TRP A 176 -1.65 -12.26 -10.39
N TYR A 177 -1.14 -11.48 -9.43
CA TYR A 177 -0.49 -10.18 -9.62
C TYR A 177 0.68 -10.25 -10.62
N LYS A 178 1.30 -11.42 -10.78
CA LYS A 178 2.39 -11.65 -11.75
C LYS A 178 1.96 -11.43 -13.20
N ARG A 179 0.65 -11.44 -13.47
CA ARG A 179 0.04 -11.19 -14.79
C ARG A 179 -0.22 -9.70 -15.06
N TRP A 180 -0.04 -8.79 -14.09
CA TRP A 180 -0.45 -7.37 -14.18
C TRP A 180 0.00 -6.65 -15.46
N LYS A 181 1.21 -6.96 -15.97
CA LYS A 181 1.75 -6.34 -17.19
C LYS A 181 1.14 -6.88 -18.49
N ASP A 182 0.53 -8.05 -18.46
CA ASP A 182 -0.21 -8.64 -19.56
C ASP A 182 -1.71 -8.54 -19.26
N ILE A 183 -2.30 -7.42 -19.67
CA ILE A 183 -3.72 -7.09 -19.41
C ILE A 183 -4.65 -8.21 -19.89
N LYS A 184 -4.33 -8.84 -21.03
CA LYS A 184 -5.14 -9.92 -21.57
C LYS A 184 -5.07 -11.17 -20.68
N ALA A 185 -3.88 -11.52 -20.22
CA ALA A 185 -3.70 -12.65 -19.31
C ALA A 185 -4.28 -12.38 -17.92
N PHE A 186 -4.18 -11.15 -17.42
CA PHE A 186 -4.71 -10.75 -16.12
C PHE A 186 -6.25 -10.80 -16.11
N ASN A 187 -6.89 -10.28 -17.16
CA ASN A 187 -8.35 -10.26 -17.30
C ASN A 187 -8.93 -11.60 -17.78
N HIS A 188 -8.14 -12.67 -17.85
CA HIS A 188 -8.60 -13.96 -18.32
C HIS A 188 -9.47 -14.66 -17.27
N THR A 189 -10.66 -15.12 -17.67
CA THR A 189 -11.55 -15.94 -16.85
C THR A 189 -11.42 -17.42 -17.23
N PRO A 190 -11.41 -18.35 -16.25
CA PRO A 190 -11.60 -18.10 -14.83
C PRO A 190 -10.31 -17.63 -14.14
N PHE A 191 -10.47 -16.70 -13.21
CA PHE A 191 -9.46 -16.22 -12.26
C PHE A 191 -9.78 -16.77 -10.85
N PRO A 192 -8.80 -16.79 -9.92
CA PRO A 192 -8.98 -17.34 -8.59
C PRO A 192 -9.90 -16.45 -7.74
N GLY A 193 -10.78 -17.05 -6.93
CA GLY A 193 -11.74 -16.30 -6.12
C GLY A 193 -11.63 -16.60 -4.62
N VAL A 194 -12.48 -15.94 -3.83
CA VAL A 194 -12.73 -16.25 -2.43
C VAL A 194 -14.18 -16.71 -2.27
N GLY A 195 -14.36 -17.95 -1.79
CA GLY A 195 -15.70 -18.54 -1.74
C GLY A 195 -16.59 -17.85 -0.70
N LEU A 196 -17.88 -17.74 -0.99
CA LEU A 196 -18.87 -17.10 -0.09
C LEU A 196 -18.86 -17.69 1.33
N ASP A 197 -18.73 -19.02 1.46
CA ASP A 197 -18.63 -19.67 2.77
C ASP A 197 -17.32 -19.32 3.51
N ALA A 198 -16.22 -19.15 2.77
CA ALA A 198 -14.95 -18.68 3.33
C ALA A 198 -15.05 -17.22 3.79
N LEU A 199 -15.68 -16.34 3.00
CA LEU A 199 -15.96 -14.94 3.37
C LEU A 199 -16.80 -14.87 4.66
N LYS A 200 -17.92 -15.59 4.69
CA LYS A 200 -18.79 -15.67 5.87
C LYS A 200 -18.03 -16.20 7.08
N PHE A 201 -17.19 -17.22 6.91
CA PHE A 201 -16.38 -17.76 8.00
C PHE A 201 -15.42 -16.70 8.55
N LEU A 202 -14.65 -16.03 7.69
CA LEU A 202 -13.71 -15.00 8.11
C LEU A 202 -14.41 -13.83 8.81
N HIS A 203 -15.46 -13.28 8.21
CA HIS A 203 -16.13 -12.10 8.73
C HIS A 203 -17.01 -12.39 9.95
N LEU A 204 -17.78 -13.48 9.94
CA LEU A 204 -18.75 -13.78 11.00
C LEU A 204 -18.18 -14.64 12.14
N LYS A 205 -17.15 -15.45 11.89
CA LYS A 205 -16.55 -16.34 12.92
C LYS A 205 -15.19 -15.88 13.41
N ARG A 206 -14.41 -15.19 12.57
CA ARG A 206 -13.10 -14.62 12.96
C ARG A 206 -13.13 -13.11 13.17
N HIS A 207 -14.20 -12.44 12.78
CA HIS A 207 -14.37 -10.99 12.97
C HIS A 207 -13.20 -10.19 12.39
N ILE A 208 -12.71 -10.59 11.22
CA ILE A 208 -11.66 -9.84 10.51
C ILE A 208 -12.17 -8.46 10.12
N LEU A 209 -11.25 -7.52 9.89
CA LEU A 209 -11.58 -6.19 9.42
C LEU A 209 -12.05 -6.22 7.95
N PHE A 210 -11.22 -6.76 7.08
CA PHE A 210 -11.51 -7.01 5.67
C PHE A 210 -10.58 -8.08 5.12
N HIS A 211 -10.94 -8.61 3.96
CA HIS A 211 -10.10 -9.51 3.18
C HIS A 211 -9.64 -8.85 1.88
N GLY A 212 -8.52 -9.29 1.32
CA GLY A 212 -8.07 -8.83 0.02
C GLY A 212 -7.48 -9.94 -0.84
N HIS A 213 -7.44 -9.71 -2.15
CA HIS A 213 -7.02 -10.68 -3.15
C HIS A 213 -6.33 -9.97 -4.34
N GLU A 214 -5.74 -10.76 -5.24
CA GLU A 214 -4.91 -10.25 -6.34
C GLU A 214 -5.68 -9.92 -7.63
N PRO A 215 -6.78 -10.62 -8.00
CA PRO A 215 -7.69 -10.18 -9.06
C PRO A 215 -8.40 -8.85 -8.76
N LEU A 216 -9.21 -8.37 -9.71
CA LEU A 216 -10.01 -7.13 -9.62
C LEU A 216 -11.49 -7.40 -9.32
N ASP A 217 -11.80 -8.61 -8.86
CA ASP A 217 -13.14 -9.03 -8.44
C ASP A 217 -12.93 -10.17 -7.41
N THR A 218 -13.75 -10.20 -6.35
CA THR A 218 -13.62 -11.20 -5.26
C THR A 218 -13.87 -12.63 -5.70
N ASP A 219 -14.78 -12.82 -6.66
CA ASP A 219 -15.17 -14.13 -7.15
C ASP A 219 -15.55 -14.06 -8.63
N ASN A 220 -15.70 -15.22 -9.26
CA ASN A 220 -16.02 -15.35 -10.67
C ASN A 220 -17.44 -15.91 -10.91
N THR A 221 -18.31 -15.85 -9.90
CA THR A 221 -19.71 -16.27 -10.05
C THR A 221 -20.43 -15.31 -11.01
N PRO A 222 -21.49 -15.77 -11.70
CA PRO A 222 -22.18 -14.93 -12.68
C PRO A 222 -22.69 -13.58 -12.15
N ASN A 223 -22.93 -13.47 -10.84
CA ASN A 223 -23.50 -12.30 -10.17
C ASN A 223 -22.58 -11.73 -9.07
N LEU A 224 -21.32 -12.16 -8.99
CA LEU A 224 -20.39 -11.77 -7.91
C LEU A 224 -20.99 -11.95 -6.50
N GLU A 225 -21.55 -13.14 -6.23
CA GLU A 225 -22.29 -13.43 -5.00
C GLU A 225 -21.48 -13.19 -3.71
N GLY A 226 -20.16 -13.32 -3.76
CA GLY A 226 -19.26 -13.03 -2.65
C GLY A 226 -19.18 -11.53 -2.36
N GLU A 227 -18.91 -10.73 -3.40
CA GLU A 227 -18.87 -9.27 -3.30
C GLU A 227 -20.23 -8.67 -2.93
N ASP A 228 -21.30 -9.14 -3.58
CA ASP A 228 -22.67 -8.75 -3.26
C ASP A 228 -22.96 -8.96 -1.77
N TRP A 229 -22.64 -10.14 -1.24
CA TRP A 229 -22.85 -10.44 0.17
C TRP A 229 -22.02 -9.52 1.07
N LEU A 230 -20.73 -9.31 0.77
CA LEU A 230 -19.83 -8.48 1.58
C LEU A 230 -20.35 -7.05 1.74
N MET A 231 -20.67 -6.41 0.62
CA MET A 231 -21.06 -5.00 0.59
C MET A 231 -22.43 -4.78 1.27
N HIS A 232 -23.40 -5.67 1.04
CA HIS A 232 -24.70 -5.62 1.71
C HIS A 232 -24.63 -5.97 3.21
N HIS A 233 -23.54 -6.60 3.67
CA HIS A 233 -23.29 -6.86 5.09
C HIS A 233 -22.33 -5.85 5.73
N ASN A 234 -22.05 -4.74 5.03
CA ASN A 234 -21.20 -3.63 5.49
C ASN A 234 -19.74 -4.02 5.76
N PHE A 235 -19.22 -4.97 5.01
CA PHE A 235 -17.79 -5.28 4.99
C PHE A 235 -17.10 -4.58 3.81
N ALA A 236 -15.80 -4.33 3.97
CA ALA A 236 -14.93 -3.83 2.91
C ALA A 236 -14.11 -4.99 2.30
N GLN A 237 -13.52 -4.74 1.14
CA GLN A 237 -12.55 -5.65 0.51
C GLN A 237 -11.41 -4.89 -0.17
N ALA A 238 -10.30 -5.57 -0.41
CA ALA A 238 -9.18 -5.03 -1.18
C ALA A 238 -8.91 -5.85 -2.44
N GLU A 239 -8.73 -5.15 -3.57
CA GLU A 239 -8.52 -5.79 -4.87
C GLU A 239 -7.23 -5.31 -5.53
N GLY A 240 -6.75 -6.07 -6.51
CA GLY A 240 -5.54 -5.75 -7.25
C GLY A 240 -4.30 -5.71 -6.36
N VAL A 241 -4.23 -6.53 -5.31
CA VAL A 241 -3.11 -6.52 -4.36
C VAL A 241 -1.87 -7.16 -5.00
N ALA A 242 -0.71 -6.51 -4.85
CA ALA A 242 0.55 -6.96 -5.45
C ALA A 242 1.44 -7.71 -4.45
N ASN A 243 2.41 -8.47 -4.97
CA ASN A 243 3.58 -8.96 -4.20
C ASN A 243 3.25 -9.82 -2.96
N LEU A 244 2.10 -10.48 -2.93
CA LEU A 244 1.71 -11.34 -1.81
C LEU A 244 2.66 -12.53 -1.60
N ASP A 245 3.41 -12.95 -2.63
CA ASP A 245 4.50 -13.94 -2.53
C ASP A 245 5.73 -13.49 -1.74
N LYS A 246 5.77 -12.22 -1.34
CA LYS A 246 6.84 -11.63 -0.54
C LYS A 246 6.47 -11.48 0.93
N VAL A 247 5.24 -11.79 1.32
CA VAL A 247 4.72 -11.57 2.68
C VAL A 247 4.82 -12.88 3.49
N PRO A 248 5.17 -12.84 4.79
CA PRO A 248 5.07 -14.03 5.64
C PRO A 248 3.60 -14.40 5.87
N GLU A 249 3.30 -15.71 5.94
CA GLU A 249 1.94 -16.23 6.19
C GLU A 249 1.32 -15.71 7.50
N SER A 250 2.14 -15.42 8.52
CA SER A 250 1.74 -14.90 9.83
C SER A 250 2.80 -13.99 10.45
N GLY A 251 2.41 -13.18 11.44
CA GLY A 251 3.32 -12.35 12.23
C GLY A 251 3.70 -11.00 11.60
N ALA A 252 3.13 -10.65 10.45
CA ALA A 252 3.26 -9.31 9.87
C ALA A 252 2.14 -8.37 10.34
N LEU A 253 2.37 -7.07 10.16
CA LEU A 253 1.33 -6.04 10.16
C LEU A 253 1.06 -5.58 8.73
N ILE A 254 -0.07 -4.93 8.51
CA ILE A 254 -0.37 -4.18 7.29
C ILE A 254 -0.68 -2.73 7.65
N ALA A 255 0.03 -1.81 7.00
CA ALA A 255 -0.33 -0.40 6.96
C ALA A 255 -1.20 -0.12 5.74
N ILE A 256 -2.31 0.58 5.96
CA ILE A 256 -3.37 0.82 4.98
C ILE A 256 -3.58 2.31 4.82
N GLY A 257 -3.21 2.84 3.65
CA GLY A 257 -3.56 4.19 3.22
C GLY A 257 -4.52 4.12 2.04
N PHE A 258 -5.44 5.07 1.94
CA PHE A 258 -6.32 5.20 0.78
C PHE A 258 -6.67 6.67 0.53
N ALA A 259 -6.96 7.01 -0.72
CA ALA A 259 -7.49 8.31 -1.05
C ALA A 259 -8.85 8.51 -0.37
N LYS A 260 -9.14 9.74 0.08
CA LYS A 260 -10.38 10.08 0.78
C LYS A 260 -11.29 11.02 -0.03
N PRO A 261 -11.71 10.67 -1.26
CA PRO A 261 -12.69 11.48 -1.98
C PRO A 261 -14.01 11.50 -1.20
N LYS A 262 -14.55 12.69 -0.99
CA LYS A 262 -15.78 12.88 -0.21
C LYS A 262 -16.94 12.17 -0.92
N GLY A 263 -17.57 11.22 -0.22
CA GLY A 263 -18.69 10.43 -0.74
C GLY A 263 -18.32 9.40 -1.83
N GLY A 264 -17.03 9.06 -1.98
CA GLY A 264 -16.60 8.10 -2.99
C GLY A 264 -17.03 6.65 -2.70
N THR A 265 -17.19 5.86 -3.76
CA THR A 265 -17.70 4.47 -3.71
C THR A 265 -16.61 3.42 -3.87
N GLY A 266 -15.37 3.85 -4.12
CA GLY A 266 -14.15 3.06 -4.13
C GLY A 266 -12.97 3.90 -3.64
N GLY A 267 -11.78 3.32 -3.60
CA GLY A 267 -10.60 4.04 -3.10
C GLY A 267 -9.29 3.52 -3.64
N TYR A 268 -8.49 4.41 -4.25
CA TYR A 268 -7.08 4.15 -4.54
C TYR A 268 -6.34 3.83 -3.24
N ALA A 269 -5.84 2.61 -3.12
CA ALA A 269 -5.25 2.12 -1.88
C ALA A 269 -3.72 1.98 -2.00
N ARG A 270 -3.05 2.12 -0.86
CA ARG A 270 -1.64 1.86 -0.65
C ARG A 270 -1.50 0.91 0.54
N TYR A 271 -1.26 -0.35 0.23
CA TYR A 271 -1.01 -1.40 1.21
C TYR A 271 0.49 -1.64 1.36
N ILE A 272 0.96 -1.67 2.61
CA ILE A 272 2.35 -1.97 2.93
C ILE A 272 2.37 -3.04 4.03
N ALA A 273 2.93 -4.20 3.74
CA ALA A 273 3.21 -5.19 4.78
C ALA A 273 4.45 -4.78 5.56
N ILE A 274 4.41 -4.99 6.87
CA ILE A 274 5.51 -4.76 7.81
C ILE A 274 5.85 -6.12 8.42
N ALA A 275 6.93 -6.72 7.94
CA ALA A 275 7.39 -8.05 8.31
C ALA A 275 8.55 -8.01 9.32
N PRO A 276 8.87 -9.12 10.01
CA PRO A 276 10.01 -9.21 10.92
C PRO A 276 11.34 -8.77 10.28
N LYS A 277 12.26 -8.27 11.10
CA LYS A 277 13.55 -7.71 10.64
C LYS A 277 14.41 -8.65 9.79
N ASP A 278 14.31 -9.95 10.08
CA ASP A 278 15.06 -11.03 9.43
C ASP A 278 14.33 -11.62 8.22
N TRP A 279 13.16 -11.06 7.88
CA TRP A 279 12.44 -11.46 6.68
C TRP A 279 13.24 -11.11 5.42
N LYS A 280 13.28 -12.04 4.45
CA LYS A 280 14.16 -11.96 3.27
C LYS A 280 13.72 -10.94 2.22
N TYR A 281 12.48 -10.46 2.28
CA TYR A 281 11.91 -9.52 1.32
C TYR A 281 11.61 -8.17 1.97
N GLY A 282 11.51 -7.13 1.14
CA GLY A 282 11.28 -5.77 1.60
C GLY A 282 12.56 -5.05 1.96
N ALA A 283 12.41 -3.83 2.48
CA ALA A 283 13.51 -3.01 2.96
C ALA A 283 13.16 -2.39 4.31
N SER A 284 14.15 -2.21 5.17
CA SER A 284 14.00 -1.45 6.40
C SER A 284 14.23 0.05 6.17
N VAL A 285 13.81 0.86 7.14
CA VAL A 285 14.11 2.30 7.17
C VAL A 285 15.62 2.56 7.22
N THR A 286 16.39 1.62 7.79
CA THR A 286 17.85 1.69 7.87
C THR A 286 18.56 1.31 6.57
N GLU A 287 17.94 0.51 5.71
CA GLU A 287 18.48 0.11 4.41
C GLU A 287 18.18 1.14 3.32
N ILE A 288 16.98 1.71 3.32
CA ILE A 288 16.55 2.73 2.35
C ILE A 288 16.10 3.96 3.12
N SER A 289 16.97 4.97 3.17
CA SER A 289 16.60 6.24 3.78
C SER A 289 15.47 6.89 2.98
N GLY A 290 14.35 7.19 3.66
CA GLY A 290 13.26 7.97 3.08
C GLY A 290 13.59 9.45 2.89
N ALA A 291 14.73 9.92 3.43
CA ALA A 291 15.21 11.29 3.25
C ALA A 291 16.75 11.37 3.40
N PRO A 292 17.48 12.00 2.46
CA PRO A 292 17.00 12.42 1.14
C PRO A 292 16.65 11.22 0.26
N LEU A 293 15.68 11.41 -0.65
CA LEU A 293 15.33 10.39 -1.64
C LEU A 293 16.38 10.31 -2.77
N PRO A 294 16.48 9.16 -3.47
CA PRO A 294 17.38 9.02 -4.62
C PRO A 294 17.11 10.02 -5.74
N ILE A 295 18.16 10.38 -6.48
CA ILE A 295 18.08 11.24 -7.66
C ILE A 295 17.95 10.37 -8.92
N GLN A 296 17.15 10.83 -9.88
CA GLN A 296 16.99 10.18 -11.18
C GLN A 296 18.26 10.31 -12.05
N PRO A 297 18.62 9.30 -12.86
CA PRO A 297 19.87 9.32 -13.64
C PRO A 297 19.85 10.32 -14.80
N TYR A 298 18.68 10.77 -15.23
CA TYR A 298 18.47 11.76 -16.29
C TYR A 298 17.30 12.69 -15.95
N PRO A 299 17.20 13.87 -16.60
CA PRO A 299 16.04 14.75 -16.44
C PRO A 299 14.73 14.00 -16.70
N LEU A 300 13.76 14.22 -15.81
CA LEU A 300 12.42 13.66 -15.96
C LEU A 300 11.68 14.36 -17.10
N GLN A 301 11.18 13.58 -18.04
CA GLN A 301 10.37 14.03 -19.17
C GLN A 301 9.14 13.14 -19.30
N ARG A 302 8.04 13.67 -19.83
CA ARG A 302 6.82 12.88 -20.08
C ARG A 302 7.03 11.98 -21.30
N ASP A 303 6.71 10.71 -21.18
CA ASP A 303 6.59 9.80 -22.31
C ASP A 303 5.28 10.03 -23.09
N LYS A 304 5.05 9.24 -24.15
CA LYS A 304 3.85 9.33 -24.98
C LYS A 304 2.52 9.10 -24.23
N ASN A 305 2.57 8.49 -23.04
CA ASN A 305 1.42 8.23 -22.19
C ASN A 305 1.31 9.26 -21.04
N GLY A 306 2.17 10.29 -21.04
CA GLY A 306 2.18 11.34 -20.03
C GLY A 306 2.89 10.98 -18.73
N VAL A 307 3.53 9.81 -18.64
CA VAL A 307 4.25 9.35 -17.44
C VAL A 307 5.64 9.99 -17.40
N LEU A 308 6.06 10.52 -16.25
CA LEU A 308 7.42 11.03 -16.08
C LEU A 308 8.42 9.88 -16.02
N ARG A 309 9.41 9.92 -16.90
CA ARG A 309 10.52 8.94 -16.98
C ARG A 309 11.85 9.70 -17.07
N PRO A 310 12.95 9.15 -16.53
CA PRO A 310 14.28 9.70 -16.77
C PRO A 310 14.66 9.43 -18.24
N ILE A 311 14.70 10.47 -19.08
CA ILE A 311 15.02 10.34 -20.50
C ILE A 311 16.41 10.93 -20.74
N LYS A 312 17.32 10.11 -21.26
CA LYS A 312 18.68 10.51 -21.62
C LYS A 312 18.60 11.59 -22.73
N PRO A 313 19.26 12.76 -22.55
CA PRO A 313 19.39 13.73 -23.64
C PRO A 313 20.14 13.10 -24.83
N GLU A 314 19.63 13.32 -26.04
CA GLU A 314 20.31 12.96 -27.29
C GLU A 314 21.60 13.78 -27.50
#